data_AF-A0A960Z1W4-F1
#
_entry.id   AF-A0A960Z1W4-F1
#
_cell.length_a   1.000
_cell.length_b   1.000
_cell.length_c   1.000
_cell.angle_alpha   90.00
_cell.angle_beta   90.00
_cell.angle_gamma   90.00
#
_symmetry.space_group_name_H-M   'P 1'
#
loop_
_entity.id
_entity.type
_entity.pdbx_description
1 polymer ?
#
loop_
_entity_poly.entity_id
_entity_poly.type
_entity_poly.pdbx_seq_one_letter_code
_entity_poly.pdbx_strand_id
1 'polypeptide(L)'
;MEKLKFNLLENAFDSLNEALKKYSEESESNKHYKYSLLHLTHFLEIFLKFAIYKEQPILLYRKPYMRLHKSSQTISLIETVQVLKNLNKILPTSFYKDIQKINDLRNQIMHFEFSFEIREINNLIGRIMVAFKEFNEENQICTNLTDYIQDEQLEIFWELASDYEKKIQEAIRQSLLEANLHHDASLIIEPHTCEECGYETIIPDDKSPTGFICTRCGNIETSEELIECCQCGCSEPKSWMQSLSKDEYICSACLKP
;
A
#
# COMPACT_ATOMS: atom_id res chain seq x y z
N MET A 1 -35.67 -16.79 22.21
CA MET A 1 -34.61 -17.10 21.22
C MET A 1 -33.82 -15.83 21.02
N GLU A 2 -32.57 -15.80 21.48
CA GLU A 2 -31.69 -14.68 21.19
C GLU A 2 -31.36 -14.67 19.69
N LYS A 3 -31.45 -13.50 19.06
CA LYS A 3 -31.09 -13.31 17.64
C LYS A 3 -29.72 -12.65 17.60
N LEU A 4 -28.73 -13.39 17.12
CA LEU A 4 -27.41 -12.84 16.82
C LEU A 4 -27.53 -11.93 15.58
N LYS A 5 -27.14 -10.66 15.71
CA LYS A 5 -27.20 -9.67 14.63
C LYS A 5 -25.99 -8.76 14.73
N PHE A 6 -25.18 -8.76 13.67
CA PHE A 6 -24.08 -7.82 13.49
C PHE A 6 -24.34 -6.95 12.26
N ASN A 7 -23.90 -5.71 12.32
CA ASN A 7 -23.82 -4.85 11.14
C ASN A 7 -22.52 -5.15 10.35
N LEU A 8 -22.39 -4.58 9.14
CA LEU A 8 -21.23 -4.84 8.28
C LEU A 8 -19.90 -4.40 8.93
N LEU A 9 -19.91 -3.29 9.65
CA LEU A 9 -18.71 -2.74 10.29
C LEU A 9 -18.25 -3.60 11.47
N GLU A 10 -19.18 -3.99 12.35
CA GLU A 10 -18.91 -4.93 13.45
C GLU A 10 -18.32 -6.25 12.92
N ASN A 11 -18.95 -6.83 11.89
CA ASN A 11 -18.48 -8.08 11.28
C ASN A 11 -17.08 -7.93 10.62
N ALA A 12 -16.76 -6.76 10.08
CA ALA A 12 -15.41 -6.48 9.58
C ALA A 12 -14.40 -6.50 10.75
N PHE A 13 -14.65 -5.72 11.79
CA PHE A 13 -13.71 -5.59 12.90
C PHE A 13 -13.60 -6.86 13.77
N ASP A 14 -14.65 -7.67 13.89
CA ASP A 14 -14.55 -9.02 14.48
C ASP A 14 -13.50 -9.85 13.72
N SER A 15 -13.48 -9.73 12.39
CA SER A 15 -12.49 -10.42 11.56
C SER A 15 -11.10 -9.83 11.71
N LEU A 16 -10.96 -8.52 11.91
CA LEU A 16 -9.65 -7.91 12.20
C LEU A 16 -9.12 -8.39 13.56
N ASN A 17 -9.95 -8.41 14.60
CA ASN A 17 -9.57 -8.90 15.92
C ASN A 17 -9.08 -10.35 15.85
N GLU A 18 -9.83 -11.24 15.18
CA GLU A 18 -9.39 -12.62 14.98
C GLU A 18 -8.10 -12.71 14.15
N ALA A 19 -7.94 -11.87 13.12
CA ALA A 19 -6.71 -11.84 12.32
C ALA A 19 -5.47 -11.49 13.16
N LEU A 20 -5.58 -10.46 14.01
CA LEU A 20 -4.50 -9.96 14.85
C LEU A 20 -4.19 -10.93 16.00
N LYS A 21 -5.22 -11.52 16.61
CA LYS A 21 -5.06 -12.59 17.59
C LYS A 21 -4.32 -13.79 17.01
N LYS A 22 -4.68 -14.24 15.80
CA LYS A 22 -3.97 -15.33 15.12
C LYS A 22 -2.56 -14.95 14.68
N TYR A 23 -2.30 -13.67 14.43
CA TYR A 23 -0.96 -13.20 14.11
C TYR A 23 -0.01 -13.37 15.30
N SER A 24 -0.46 -12.98 16.50
CA SER A 24 0.34 -13.00 17.74
C SER A 24 0.35 -14.35 18.48
N GLU A 25 -0.37 -15.36 17.99
CA GLU A 25 -0.39 -16.69 18.59
C GLU A 25 1.00 -17.36 18.48
N GLU A 26 1.69 -17.52 19.61
CA GLU A 26 2.89 -18.36 19.68
C GLU A 26 2.50 -19.83 19.53
N SER A 27 3.10 -20.52 18.55
CA SER A 27 2.97 -21.98 18.47
C SER A 27 4.15 -22.60 17.75
N GLU A 28 4.41 -23.88 18.03
CA GLU A 28 5.45 -24.65 17.34
C GLU A 28 5.18 -24.82 15.83
N SER A 29 3.98 -24.50 15.36
CA SER A 29 3.59 -24.61 13.95
C SER A 29 3.17 -23.26 13.37
N ASN A 30 3.69 -22.87 12.21
CA ASN A 30 3.33 -21.61 11.54
C ASN A 30 1.90 -21.57 10.95
N LYS A 31 0.98 -22.41 11.43
CA LYS A 31 -0.42 -22.52 10.94
C LYS A 31 -1.25 -21.30 11.29
N HIS A 32 -0.93 -20.60 12.38
CA HIS A 32 -1.64 -19.42 12.84
C HIS A 32 -1.57 -18.27 11.80
N TYR A 33 -0.44 -18.11 11.09
CA TYR A 33 -0.31 -17.16 9.97
C TYR A 33 -1.33 -17.42 8.85
N LYS A 34 -1.61 -18.68 8.52
CA LYS A 34 -2.65 -19.03 7.54
C LYS A 34 -4.02 -18.50 7.98
N TYR A 35 -4.38 -18.69 9.25
CA TYR A 35 -5.67 -18.22 9.76
C TYR A 35 -5.71 -16.69 9.86
N SER A 36 -4.62 -16.07 10.28
CA SER A 36 -4.47 -14.61 10.28
C SER A 36 -4.73 -14.02 8.90
N LEU A 37 -4.11 -14.56 7.85
CA LEU A 37 -4.32 -14.10 6.47
C LEU A 37 -5.76 -14.30 5.98
N LEU A 38 -6.41 -15.42 6.33
CA LEU A 38 -7.80 -15.66 5.96
C LEU A 38 -8.74 -14.64 6.59
N HIS A 39 -8.59 -14.39 7.90
CA HIS A 39 -9.39 -13.40 8.62
C HIS A 39 -9.09 -11.98 8.14
N LEU A 40 -7.82 -11.66 7.86
CA LEU A 40 -7.42 -10.35 7.32
C LEU A 40 -8.02 -10.09 5.94
N THR A 41 -8.04 -11.10 5.06
CA THR A 41 -8.67 -10.99 3.74
C THR A 41 -10.17 -10.73 3.87
N HIS A 42 -10.84 -11.45 4.78
CA HIS A 42 -12.26 -11.25 5.05
C HIS A 42 -12.54 -9.86 5.64
N PHE A 43 -11.74 -9.40 6.59
CA PHE A 43 -11.81 -8.03 7.13
C PHE A 43 -11.75 -6.99 6.00
N LEU A 44 -10.74 -7.06 5.13
CA LEU A 44 -10.59 -6.11 4.03
C LEU A 44 -11.80 -6.14 3.10
N GLU A 45 -12.30 -7.33 2.75
CA GLU A 45 -13.48 -7.44 1.89
C GLU A 45 -14.71 -6.77 2.51
N ILE A 46 -15.00 -7.04 3.79
CA ILE A 46 -16.19 -6.51 4.44
C ILE A 46 -16.03 -5.00 4.73
N PHE A 47 -14.86 -4.55 5.17
CA PHE A 47 -14.61 -3.14 5.46
C PHE A 47 -14.70 -2.27 4.21
N LEU A 48 -14.07 -2.70 3.11
CA LEU A 48 -14.12 -1.98 1.84
C LEU A 48 -15.54 -2.00 1.24
N LYS A 49 -16.28 -3.09 1.40
CA LYS A 49 -17.72 -3.12 1.08
C LYS A 49 -18.50 -2.13 1.95
N PHE A 50 -18.20 -2.04 3.23
CA PHE A 50 -18.85 -1.06 4.10
C PHE A 50 -18.60 0.38 3.63
N ALA A 51 -17.39 0.69 3.15
CA ALA A 51 -17.09 1.98 2.53
C ALA A 51 -17.99 2.28 1.30
N ILE A 52 -18.20 1.29 0.43
CA ILE A 52 -19.16 1.40 -0.70
C ILE A 52 -20.59 1.55 -0.16
N TYR A 53 -20.97 0.76 0.84
CA TYR A 53 -22.32 0.75 1.41
C TYR A 53 -22.73 2.12 1.96
N LYS A 54 -21.81 2.82 2.63
CA LYS A 54 -22.07 4.16 3.18
C LYS A 54 -22.44 5.17 2.09
N GLU A 55 -21.91 4.99 0.88
CA GLU A 55 -22.10 5.94 -0.22
C GLU A 55 -23.19 5.51 -1.19
N GLN A 56 -23.12 4.27 -1.67
CA GLN A 56 -24.04 3.73 -2.65
C GLN A 56 -24.28 2.22 -2.44
N PRO A 57 -25.27 1.83 -1.59
CA PRO A 57 -25.55 0.43 -1.25
C PRO A 57 -25.79 -0.50 -2.43
N ILE A 58 -26.37 0.00 -3.52
CA ILE A 58 -26.74 -0.83 -4.67
C ILE A 58 -25.50 -1.40 -5.38
N LEU A 59 -24.35 -0.70 -5.31
CA LEU A 59 -23.10 -1.12 -5.94
C LEU A 59 -22.43 -2.30 -5.26
N LEU A 60 -22.91 -2.71 -4.07
CA LEU A 60 -22.44 -3.94 -3.42
C LEU A 60 -22.79 -5.21 -4.18
N TYR A 61 -23.81 -5.17 -5.04
CA TYR A 61 -24.36 -6.36 -5.68
C TYR A 61 -23.79 -6.52 -7.08
N ARG A 62 -23.42 -7.75 -7.45
CA ARG A 62 -22.90 -8.04 -8.81
C ARG A 62 -23.90 -7.71 -9.93
N LYS A 63 -25.20 -7.77 -9.62
CA LYS A 63 -26.28 -7.50 -10.57
C LYS A 63 -27.24 -6.47 -9.97
N PRO A 64 -26.83 -5.18 -9.91
CA PRO A 64 -27.53 -4.14 -9.14
C PRO A 64 -28.90 -3.77 -9.74
N TYR A 65 -29.11 -4.06 -11.02
CA TYR A 65 -30.34 -3.76 -11.76
C TYR A 65 -31.44 -4.83 -11.59
N MET A 66 -31.17 -5.93 -10.90
CA MET A 66 -32.17 -6.97 -10.63
C MET A 66 -32.86 -6.74 -9.28
N ARG A 67 -33.99 -7.41 -9.06
CA ARG A 67 -34.63 -7.42 -7.74
C ARG A 67 -33.68 -8.01 -6.69
N LEU A 68 -33.31 -7.19 -5.72
CA LEU A 68 -32.33 -7.55 -4.70
C LEU A 68 -33.00 -8.26 -3.50
N HIS A 69 -32.30 -9.24 -2.98
CA HIS A 69 -32.65 -10.02 -1.79
C HIS A 69 -31.45 -10.08 -0.85
N LYS A 70 -31.66 -10.48 0.41
CA LYS A 70 -30.58 -10.63 1.39
C LYS A 70 -29.51 -11.66 0.98
N SER A 71 -29.89 -12.65 0.16
CA SER A 71 -29.00 -13.67 -0.39
C SER A 71 -28.44 -13.32 -1.77
N SER A 72 -28.70 -12.11 -2.29
CA SER A 72 -28.15 -11.67 -3.56
C SER A 72 -26.63 -11.62 -3.49
N GLN A 73 -25.98 -12.15 -4.53
CA GLN A 73 -24.53 -12.20 -4.61
C GLN A 73 -23.92 -10.80 -4.59
N THR A 74 -22.97 -10.60 -3.67
CA THR A 74 -22.20 -9.36 -3.59
C THR A 74 -20.92 -9.46 -4.40
N ILE A 75 -20.33 -8.31 -4.72
CA ILE A 75 -19.03 -8.19 -5.38
C ILE A 75 -17.91 -8.85 -4.55
N SER A 76 -16.82 -9.29 -5.16
CA SER A 76 -15.64 -9.85 -4.48
C SER A 76 -14.73 -8.74 -3.93
N LEU A 77 -13.69 -9.09 -3.18
CA LEU A 77 -12.65 -8.15 -2.74
C LEU A 77 -12.04 -7.34 -3.90
N ILE A 78 -11.64 -8.00 -5.00
CA ILE A 78 -11.06 -7.31 -6.16
C ILE A 78 -12.07 -6.39 -6.85
N GLU A 79 -13.31 -6.86 -7.04
CA GLU A 79 -14.40 -6.05 -7.60
C GLU A 79 -14.70 -4.84 -6.70
N THR A 80 -14.60 -4.99 -5.38
CA THR A 80 -14.78 -3.92 -4.38
C THR A 80 -13.77 -2.80 -4.58
N VAL A 81 -12.49 -3.11 -4.77
CA VAL A 81 -11.48 -2.08 -5.00
C VAL A 81 -11.72 -1.32 -6.31
N GLN A 82 -12.15 -2.02 -7.37
CA GLN A 82 -12.48 -1.35 -8.64
C GLN A 82 -13.67 -0.40 -8.49
N VAL A 83 -14.70 -0.79 -7.73
CA VAL A 83 -15.84 0.10 -7.44
C VAL A 83 -15.39 1.32 -6.64
N LEU A 84 -14.54 1.15 -5.62
CA LEU A 84 -13.99 2.27 -4.84
C LEU A 84 -13.19 3.24 -5.71
N LYS A 85 -12.38 2.74 -6.66
CA LYS A 85 -11.69 3.58 -7.66
C LYS A 85 -12.68 4.38 -8.50
N ASN A 86 -13.74 3.75 -8.99
CA ASN A 86 -14.77 4.40 -9.80
C ASN A 86 -15.60 5.43 -9.00
N LEU A 87 -15.67 5.27 -7.67
CA LEU A 87 -16.26 6.23 -6.74
C LEU A 87 -15.27 7.34 -6.34
N ASN A 88 -14.08 7.39 -6.94
CA ASN A 88 -13.00 8.34 -6.64
C ASN A 88 -12.57 8.32 -5.16
N LYS A 89 -12.59 7.14 -4.52
CA LYS A 89 -11.99 6.98 -3.19
C LYS A 89 -10.48 7.04 -3.27
N ILE A 90 -9.88 7.72 -2.30
CA ILE A 90 -8.44 7.86 -2.21
C ILE A 90 -7.89 6.51 -1.72
N LEU A 91 -7.12 5.82 -2.57
CA LEU A 91 -6.50 4.54 -2.24
C LEU A 91 -4.97 4.76 -2.18
N PRO A 92 -4.28 4.26 -1.13
CA PRO A 92 -2.83 4.29 -1.11
C PRO A 92 -2.22 3.57 -2.32
N THR A 93 -1.11 4.09 -2.84
CA THR A 93 -0.52 3.70 -4.14
C THR A 93 -0.30 2.19 -4.26
N SER A 94 0.25 1.54 -3.24
CA SER A 94 0.51 0.08 -3.25
C SER A 94 -0.70 -0.77 -2.82
N PHE A 95 -1.78 -0.17 -2.34
CA PHE A 95 -2.85 -0.90 -1.64
C PHE A 95 -3.56 -1.91 -2.53
N TYR A 96 -3.79 -1.56 -3.81
CA TYR A 96 -4.39 -2.49 -4.77
C TYR A 96 -3.51 -3.74 -4.98
N LYS A 97 -2.19 -3.57 -5.12
CA LYS A 97 -1.25 -4.68 -5.29
C LYS A 97 -1.20 -5.57 -4.05
N ASP A 98 -1.24 -4.97 -2.86
CA ASP A 98 -1.30 -5.73 -1.61
C ASP A 98 -2.61 -6.50 -1.45
N ILE A 99 -3.74 -5.91 -1.87
CA ILE A 99 -5.04 -6.60 -1.93
C ILE A 99 -5.03 -7.77 -2.92
N GLN A 100 -4.40 -7.61 -4.09
CA GLN A 100 -4.22 -8.72 -5.02
C GLN A 100 -3.37 -9.83 -4.39
N LYS A 101 -2.23 -9.47 -3.79
CA LYS A 101 -1.32 -10.43 -3.16
C LYS A 101 -2.00 -11.22 -2.03
N ILE A 102 -2.76 -10.55 -1.15
CA ILE A 102 -3.45 -11.26 -0.07
C ILE A 102 -4.61 -12.12 -0.59
N ASN A 103 -5.33 -11.68 -1.63
CA ASN A 103 -6.38 -12.48 -2.27
C ASN A 103 -5.82 -13.76 -2.90
N ASP A 104 -4.64 -13.67 -3.54
CA ASP A 104 -3.96 -14.83 -4.13
C ASP A 104 -3.46 -15.80 -3.06
N LEU A 105 -2.86 -15.28 -1.98
CA LEU A 105 -2.48 -16.09 -0.83
C LEU A 105 -3.68 -16.82 -0.22
N ARG A 106 -4.81 -16.13 -0.06
CA ARG A 106 -6.06 -16.73 0.43
C ARG A 106 -6.54 -17.86 -0.49
N ASN A 107 -6.45 -17.70 -1.81
CA ASN A 107 -6.83 -18.75 -2.75
C ASN A 107 -5.87 -19.96 -2.67
N GLN A 108 -4.56 -19.73 -2.56
CA GLN A 108 -3.57 -20.79 -2.38
C GLN A 108 -3.82 -21.56 -1.07
N ILE A 109 -3.97 -20.84 0.04
CA ILE A 109 -4.22 -21.40 1.39
C ILE A 109 -5.43 -22.34 1.43
N MET A 110 -6.47 -22.04 0.66
CA MET A 110 -7.75 -22.74 0.70
C MET A 110 -7.89 -23.85 -0.35
N HIS A 111 -7.27 -23.69 -1.52
CA HIS A 111 -7.54 -24.55 -2.67
C HIS A 111 -6.31 -25.31 -3.19
N PHE A 112 -5.09 -24.97 -2.74
CA PHE A 112 -3.84 -25.55 -3.23
C PHE A 112 -2.84 -25.82 -2.10
N GLU A 113 -1.71 -26.42 -2.47
CA GLU A 113 -0.52 -26.42 -1.63
C GLU A 113 0.08 -25.01 -1.60
N PHE A 114 0.54 -24.58 -0.42
CA PHE A 114 1.04 -23.22 -0.23
C PHE A 114 2.29 -23.24 0.65
N SER A 115 3.26 -22.41 0.27
CA SER A 115 4.53 -22.20 0.98
C SER A 115 4.81 -20.70 1.00
N PHE A 116 5.32 -20.18 2.12
CA PHE A 116 5.58 -18.76 2.29
C PHE A 116 6.78 -18.53 3.21
N GLU A 117 7.49 -17.42 2.97
CA GLU A 117 8.44 -16.91 3.93
C GLU A 117 7.70 -16.04 4.96
N ILE A 118 7.88 -16.32 6.26
CA ILE A 118 7.22 -15.58 7.35
C ILE A 118 7.52 -14.08 7.25
N ARG A 119 8.76 -13.73 6.89
CA ARG A 119 9.18 -12.34 6.72
C ARG A 119 8.35 -11.61 5.65
N GLU A 120 8.04 -12.27 4.54
CA GLU A 120 7.21 -11.68 3.49
C GLU A 120 5.76 -11.48 3.94
N ILE A 121 5.21 -12.42 4.71
CA ILE A 121 3.88 -12.27 5.32
C ILE A 121 3.87 -11.09 6.29
N ASN A 122 4.85 -11.00 7.19
CA ASN A 122 4.88 -9.93 8.18
C ASN A 122 4.99 -8.56 7.51
N ASN A 123 5.79 -8.45 6.45
CA ASN A 123 5.86 -7.23 5.65
C ASN A 123 4.55 -6.93 4.91
N LEU A 124 3.85 -7.94 4.38
CA LEU A 124 2.55 -7.76 3.73
C LEU A 124 1.48 -7.29 4.73
N ILE A 125 1.41 -7.91 5.92
CA ILE A 125 0.45 -7.53 6.96
C ILE A 125 0.74 -6.09 7.42
N GLY A 126 2.00 -5.75 7.71
CA GLY A 126 2.39 -4.39 8.07
C GLY A 126 2.00 -3.34 7.01
N ARG A 127 2.26 -3.63 5.72
CA ARG A 127 1.79 -2.78 4.60
C ARG A 127 0.28 -2.57 4.62
N ILE A 128 -0.47 -3.65 4.79
CA ILE A 128 -1.92 -3.61 4.81
C ILE A 128 -2.43 -2.80 6.00
N MET A 129 -1.80 -2.89 7.18
CA MET A 129 -2.20 -2.09 8.35
C MET A 129 -2.02 -0.59 8.10
N VAL A 130 -0.86 -0.19 7.56
CA VAL A 130 -0.59 1.21 7.20
C VAL A 130 -1.58 1.70 6.13
N ALA A 131 -1.74 0.94 5.04
CA ALA A 131 -2.63 1.32 3.96
C ALA A 131 -4.11 1.36 4.40
N PHE A 132 -4.53 0.47 5.29
CA PHE A 132 -5.87 0.50 5.90
C PHE A 132 -6.08 1.76 6.73
N LYS A 133 -5.10 2.11 7.58
CA LYS A 133 -5.14 3.32 8.41
C LYS A 133 -5.28 4.56 7.52
N GLU A 134 -4.40 4.71 6.54
CA GLU A 134 -4.43 5.82 5.57
C GLU A 134 -5.76 5.86 4.82
N PHE A 135 -6.23 4.73 4.29
CA PHE A 135 -7.52 4.65 3.59
C PHE A 135 -8.68 5.07 4.49
N ASN A 136 -8.71 4.62 5.75
CA ASN A 136 -9.77 4.96 6.69
C ASN A 136 -9.78 6.45 7.03
N GLU A 137 -8.60 7.04 7.24
CA GLU A 137 -8.40 8.46 7.57
C GLU A 137 -8.81 9.36 6.38
N GLU A 138 -8.25 9.11 5.19
CA GLU A 138 -8.49 9.91 3.98
C GLU A 138 -9.95 9.88 3.54
N ASN A 139 -10.63 8.75 3.71
CA ASN A 139 -12.01 8.57 3.27
C ASN A 139 -13.04 8.68 4.41
N GLN A 140 -12.60 8.93 5.66
CA GLN A 140 -13.44 9.11 6.84
C GLN A 140 -14.49 7.99 7.01
N ILE A 141 -14.05 6.74 6.88
CA ILE A 141 -14.94 5.57 6.87
C ILE A 141 -15.45 5.27 8.28
N CYS A 142 -14.53 5.14 9.24
CA CYS A 142 -14.78 4.86 10.65
C CYS A 142 -13.96 5.82 11.52
N THR A 143 -14.62 6.57 12.40
CA THR A 143 -14.00 7.65 13.17
C THR A 143 -13.17 7.18 14.35
N ASN A 144 -13.56 6.08 15.00
CA ASN A 144 -12.84 5.59 16.17
C ASN A 144 -12.60 4.08 16.08
N LEU A 145 -11.34 3.68 15.89
CA LEU A 145 -10.96 2.27 15.82
C LEU A 145 -11.07 1.57 17.18
N THR A 146 -10.88 2.31 18.28
CA THR A 146 -10.92 1.74 19.64
C THR A 146 -12.32 1.29 20.06
N ASP A 147 -13.36 1.70 19.33
CA ASP A 147 -14.73 1.23 19.57
C ASP A 147 -14.93 -0.21 19.06
N TYR A 148 -14.04 -0.71 18.20
CA TYR A 148 -14.22 -1.99 17.50
C TYR A 148 -13.04 -2.97 17.64
N ILE A 149 -11.82 -2.47 17.88
CA ILE A 149 -10.63 -3.31 18.07
C ILE A 149 -10.40 -3.47 19.58
N GLN A 150 -10.22 -4.72 20.03
CA GLN A 150 -9.93 -5.03 21.43
C GLN A 150 -8.54 -4.52 21.81
N ASP A 151 -8.34 -4.12 23.08
CA ASP A 151 -7.12 -3.44 23.54
C ASP A 151 -5.83 -4.23 23.18
N GLU A 152 -5.80 -5.55 23.41
CA GLU A 152 -4.64 -6.37 23.07
C GLU A 152 -4.40 -6.44 21.55
N GLN A 153 -5.46 -6.50 20.74
CA GLN A 153 -5.33 -6.49 19.29
C GLN A 153 -4.97 -5.10 18.76
N LEU A 154 -5.42 -4.03 19.42
CA LEU A 154 -5.09 -2.67 19.05
C LEU A 154 -3.60 -2.39 19.23
N GLU A 155 -2.99 -2.92 20.29
CA GLU A 155 -1.53 -2.86 20.48
C GLU A 155 -0.78 -3.53 19.32
N ILE A 156 -1.19 -4.75 18.94
CA ILE A 156 -0.60 -5.50 17.80
C ILE A 156 -0.77 -4.73 16.48
N PHE A 157 -1.95 -4.14 16.26
CA PHE A 157 -2.25 -3.32 15.08
C PHE A 157 -1.25 -2.16 14.96
N TRP A 158 -1.05 -1.41 16.04
CA TRP A 158 -0.17 -0.26 16.05
C TRP A 158 1.30 -0.65 16.00
N GLU A 159 1.70 -1.76 16.62
CA GLU A 159 3.05 -2.31 16.50
C GLU A 159 3.37 -2.64 15.04
N LEU A 160 2.49 -3.40 14.37
CA LEU A 160 2.64 -3.76 12.96
C LEU A 160 2.73 -2.56 12.03
N ALA A 161 1.85 -1.57 12.23
CA ALA A 161 1.85 -0.34 11.44
C ALA A 161 3.14 0.47 11.67
N SER A 162 3.48 0.72 12.94
CA SER A 162 4.64 1.54 13.33
C SER A 162 5.95 0.91 12.89
N ASP A 163 6.09 -0.41 13.02
CA ASP A 163 7.30 -1.10 12.58
C ASP A 163 7.45 -1.10 11.07
N TYR A 164 6.33 -1.13 10.33
CA TYR A 164 6.37 -0.96 8.89
C TYR A 164 6.75 0.47 8.50
N GLU A 165 6.16 1.48 9.13
CA GLU A 165 6.49 2.89 8.94
C GLU A 165 7.97 3.16 9.22
N LYS A 166 8.54 2.63 10.30
CA LYS A 166 9.99 2.73 10.58
C LYS A 166 10.84 2.17 9.44
N LYS A 167 10.47 1.01 8.87
CA LYS A 167 11.18 0.42 7.72
C LYS A 167 11.10 1.31 6.48
N ILE A 168 9.94 1.95 6.25
CA ILE A 168 9.78 2.92 5.17
C ILE A 168 10.69 4.12 5.39
N GLN A 169 10.67 4.71 6.59
CA GLN A 169 11.48 5.88 6.91
C GLN A 169 12.98 5.60 6.77
N GLU A 170 13.43 4.42 7.22
CA GLU A 170 14.80 3.99 7.02
C GLU A 170 15.13 3.82 5.53
N ALA A 171 14.23 3.25 4.72
CA ALA A 171 14.44 3.11 3.28
C ALA A 171 14.52 4.48 2.56
N ILE A 172 13.66 5.43 2.92
CA ILE A 172 13.70 6.80 2.39
C ILE A 172 15.01 7.48 2.79
N ARG A 173 15.40 7.36 4.06
CA ARG A 173 16.66 7.93 4.57
C ARG A 173 17.87 7.37 3.85
N GLN A 174 17.91 6.05 3.62
CA GLN A 174 18.99 5.42 2.86
C GLN A 174 18.99 5.85 1.40
N SER A 175 17.82 5.99 0.78
CA SER A 175 17.71 6.51 -0.59
C SER A 175 18.25 7.92 -0.70
N LEU A 176 17.94 8.79 0.27
CA LEU A 176 18.48 10.15 0.32
C LEU A 176 20.01 10.14 0.47
N LEU A 177 20.56 9.26 1.32
CA LEU A 177 22.01 9.12 1.43
C LEU A 177 22.64 8.65 0.12
N GLU A 178 22.09 7.59 -0.49
CA GLU A 178 22.59 7.01 -1.74
C GLU A 178 22.54 8.02 -2.90
N ALA A 179 21.44 8.77 -3.04
CA ALA A 179 21.31 9.80 -4.06
C ALA A 179 22.42 10.87 -3.96
N ASN A 180 22.81 11.23 -2.73
CA ASN A 180 23.82 12.24 -2.44
C ASN A 180 25.26 11.69 -2.38
N LEU A 181 25.47 10.36 -2.37
CA LEU A 181 26.81 9.77 -2.47
C LEU A 181 27.42 9.92 -3.88
N HIS A 182 26.56 10.01 -4.90
CA HIS A 182 26.96 10.06 -6.30
C HIS A 182 27.11 11.49 -6.85
N HIS A 183 26.81 12.52 -6.05
CA HIS A 183 26.78 13.92 -6.48
C HIS A 183 27.64 14.81 -5.59
N ASP A 184 28.06 15.95 -6.12
CA ASP A 184 28.87 16.92 -5.38
C ASP A 184 28.06 17.50 -4.21
N ALA A 185 28.70 17.72 -3.06
CA ALA A 185 28.11 18.15 -1.79
C ALA A 185 27.37 19.51 -1.84
N SER A 186 27.40 20.20 -2.99
CA SER A 186 26.70 21.46 -3.25
C SER A 186 25.30 21.27 -3.85
N LEU A 187 24.95 20.07 -4.33
CA LEU A 187 23.64 19.77 -4.90
C LEU A 187 22.97 18.65 -4.10
N ILE A 188 21.86 18.98 -3.43
CA ILE A 188 21.06 17.98 -2.70
C ILE A 188 20.13 17.33 -3.72
N ILE A 189 20.30 16.03 -3.94
CA ILE A 189 19.34 15.23 -4.69
C ILE A 189 18.31 14.68 -3.72
N GLU A 190 17.05 15.04 -3.96
CA GLU A 190 15.91 14.47 -3.27
C GLU A 190 15.38 13.27 -4.07
N PRO A 191 15.21 12.09 -3.42
CA PRO A 191 14.60 10.93 -4.07
C PRO A 191 13.19 11.21 -4.57
N HIS A 192 12.82 10.66 -5.73
CA HIS A 192 11.48 10.77 -6.27
C HIS A 192 10.53 9.69 -5.74
N THR A 193 9.24 10.02 -5.74
CA THR A 193 8.19 9.04 -5.42
C THR A 193 8.17 7.94 -6.47
N CYS A 194 8.41 6.71 -6.04
CA CYS A 194 8.27 5.52 -6.87
C CYS A 194 6.78 5.22 -7.10
N GLU A 195 6.33 5.17 -8.36
CA GLU A 195 4.94 4.82 -8.69
C GLU A 195 4.58 3.37 -8.31
N GLU A 196 5.58 2.49 -8.25
CA GLU A 196 5.37 1.09 -7.94
C GLU A 196 5.12 0.84 -6.45
N CYS A 197 5.90 1.47 -5.57
CA CYS A 197 5.76 1.30 -4.12
C CYS A 197 5.10 2.49 -3.40
N GLY A 198 5.08 3.69 -3.98
CA GLY A 198 4.45 4.90 -3.44
C GLY A 198 5.32 5.73 -2.50
N TYR A 199 6.66 5.58 -2.52
CA TYR A 199 7.55 6.24 -1.56
C TYR A 199 8.73 6.90 -2.26
N GLU A 200 9.29 7.94 -1.64
CA GLU A 200 10.46 8.72 -2.10
C GLU A 200 11.74 7.88 -2.05
N THR A 201 11.91 7.00 -3.03
CA THR A 201 12.98 6.01 -3.07
C THR A 201 13.57 5.81 -4.46
N ILE A 202 13.15 6.58 -5.47
CA ILE A 202 13.77 6.61 -6.80
C ILE A 202 14.99 7.52 -6.77
N ILE A 203 16.14 6.99 -7.17
CA ILE A 203 17.42 7.71 -7.23
C ILE A 203 18.07 7.53 -8.61
N PRO A 204 19.07 8.35 -8.98
CA PRO A 204 19.86 8.11 -10.19
C PRO A 204 20.64 6.81 -10.07
N ASP A 205 20.73 6.05 -11.17
CA ASP A 205 21.59 4.87 -11.26
C ASP A 205 22.08 4.68 -12.70
N ASP A 206 23.38 4.93 -12.93
CA ASP A 206 24.03 4.79 -14.24
C ASP A 206 24.01 3.35 -14.79
N LYS A 207 23.72 2.36 -13.93
CA LYS A 207 23.61 0.95 -14.33
C LYS A 207 22.23 0.59 -14.82
N SER A 208 21.23 1.40 -14.51
CA SER A 208 19.85 1.20 -14.94
C SER A 208 19.67 1.66 -16.39
N PRO A 209 18.97 0.89 -17.24
CA PRO A 209 18.69 1.29 -18.63
C PRO A 209 17.93 2.62 -18.77
N THR A 210 17.19 3.02 -17.75
CA THR A 210 16.41 4.27 -17.70
C THR A 210 17.16 5.40 -16.99
N GLY A 211 18.32 5.13 -16.39
CA GLY A 211 19.05 6.06 -15.53
C GLY A 211 18.52 6.17 -14.10
N PHE A 212 17.50 5.37 -13.73
CA PHE A 212 16.87 5.41 -12.41
C PHE A 212 16.71 4.04 -11.80
N ILE A 213 16.73 4.00 -10.46
CA ILE A 213 16.33 2.82 -9.72
C ILE A 213 15.59 3.21 -8.44
N CYS A 214 14.55 2.44 -8.12
CA CYS A 214 13.96 2.43 -6.80
C CYS A 214 14.82 1.55 -5.91
N THR A 215 15.55 2.15 -4.97
CA THR A 215 16.41 1.42 -4.01
C THR A 215 15.62 0.41 -3.17
N ARG A 216 14.30 0.60 -3.05
CA ARG A 216 13.41 -0.24 -2.26
C ARG A 216 12.77 -1.39 -3.02
N CYS A 217 12.20 -1.14 -4.20
CA CYS A 217 11.45 -2.17 -4.95
C CYS A 217 12.07 -2.56 -6.29
N GLY A 218 13.18 -1.91 -6.69
CA GLY A 218 13.88 -2.19 -7.92
C GLY A 218 13.20 -1.67 -9.19
N ASN A 219 12.08 -0.96 -9.07
CA ASN A 219 11.45 -0.29 -10.21
C ASN A 219 12.41 0.71 -10.87
N ILE A 220 12.53 0.65 -12.18
CA ILE A 220 13.43 1.53 -12.96
C ILE A 220 12.66 2.61 -13.75
N GLU A 221 11.34 2.52 -13.82
CA GLU A 221 10.52 3.50 -14.55
C GLU A 221 10.17 4.70 -13.68
N THR A 222 10.13 5.88 -14.27
CA THR A 222 9.67 7.13 -13.65
C THR A 222 8.89 7.94 -14.67
N SER A 223 7.86 8.67 -14.22
CA SER A 223 7.12 9.63 -15.05
C SER A 223 7.77 11.01 -15.10
N GLU A 224 8.89 11.19 -14.40
CA GLU A 224 9.66 12.44 -14.44
C GLU A 224 10.12 12.78 -15.86
N GLU A 225 9.99 14.06 -16.22
CA GLU A 225 10.43 14.58 -17.50
C GLU A 225 11.96 14.64 -17.52
N LEU A 226 12.56 13.91 -18.46
CA LEU A 226 13.99 13.96 -18.74
C LEU A 226 14.30 15.16 -19.65
N ILE A 227 15.27 15.98 -19.23
CA ILE A 227 15.71 17.16 -19.97
C ILE A 227 17.21 17.05 -20.24
N GLU A 228 17.61 17.50 -21.44
CA GLU A 228 19.01 17.58 -21.83
C GLU A 228 19.68 18.85 -21.28
N CYS A 229 20.88 18.67 -20.72
CA CYS A 229 21.71 19.78 -20.26
C CYS A 229 22.14 20.63 -21.45
N CYS A 230 21.88 21.94 -21.40
CA CYS A 230 22.22 22.88 -22.46
C CYS A 230 23.73 22.99 -22.74
N GLN A 231 24.59 22.46 -21.85
CA GLN A 231 26.04 22.56 -21.96
C GLN A 231 26.73 21.25 -22.35
N CYS A 232 26.38 20.11 -21.74
CA CYS A 232 27.02 18.82 -22.06
C CYS A 232 26.09 17.82 -22.78
N GLY A 233 24.78 18.10 -22.87
CA GLY A 233 23.81 17.21 -23.49
C GLY A 233 23.48 15.95 -22.68
N CYS A 234 23.90 15.83 -21.41
CA CYS A 234 23.43 14.74 -20.56
C CYS A 234 21.93 14.88 -20.30
N SER A 235 21.22 13.75 -20.21
CA SER A 235 19.79 13.73 -19.94
C SER A 235 19.54 13.37 -18.47
N GLU A 236 18.93 14.28 -17.71
CA GLU A 236 18.63 14.13 -16.29
C GLU A 236 17.18 14.54 -16.00
N PRO A 237 16.53 14.11 -14.90
CA PRO A 237 15.24 14.65 -14.48
C PRO A 237 15.29 16.15 -14.36
N LYS A 238 14.26 16.82 -14.87
CA LYS A 238 14.05 18.26 -14.74
C LYS A 238 14.26 18.78 -13.31
N SER A 239 13.80 18.04 -12.32
CA SER A 239 13.93 18.32 -10.88
C SER A 239 15.37 18.42 -10.39
N TRP A 240 16.33 17.75 -11.04
CA TRP A 240 17.74 17.74 -10.67
C TRP A 240 18.57 18.76 -11.44
N MET A 241 17.94 19.46 -12.38
CA MET A 241 18.60 20.47 -13.20
C MET A 241 18.30 21.88 -12.70
N GLN A 242 19.29 22.76 -12.82
CA GLN A 242 19.08 24.18 -12.57
C GLN A 242 18.49 24.82 -13.83
N SER A 243 17.32 25.45 -13.70
CA SER A 243 16.76 26.28 -14.77
C SER A 243 17.58 27.58 -14.88
N LEU A 244 18.10 27.85 -16.09
CA LEU A 244 18.76 29.10 -16.45
C LEU A 244 17.77 30.06 -17.13
N SER A 245 16.86 29.51 -17.93
CA SER A 245 15.76 30.23 -18.59
C SER A 245 14.56 29.28 -18.78
N LYS A 246 13.50 29.75 -19.46
CA LYS A 246 12.24 29.01 -19.61
C LYS A 246 12.43 27.61 -20.23
N ASP A 247 13.39 27.48 -21.14
CA ASP A 247 13.64 26.27 -21.92
C ASP A 247 15.11 25.81 -21.83
N GLU A 248 15.91 26.39 -20.93
CA GLU A 248 17.33 26.04 -20.75
C GLU A 248 17.59 25.55 -19.33
N TYR A 249 18.12 24.33 -19.26
CA TYR A 249 18.44 23.64 -18.03
C TYR A 249 19.91 23.21 -18.08
N ILE A 250 20.61 23.37 -16.96
CA ILE A 250 22.00 22.97 -16.82
C ILE A 250 22.11 21.90 -15.73
N CYS A 251 22.83 20.82 -16.04
CA CYS A 251 23.07 19.76 -15.05
C CYS A 251 24.04 20.24 -13.97
N SER A 252 24.00 19.56 -12.83
CA SER A 252 24.86 19.82 -11.68
C SER A 252 26.35 19.82 -12.01
N ALA A 253 26.79 18.96 -12.93
CA ALA A 253 28.18 18.87 -13.35
C ALA A 253 28.63 20.10 -14.17
N CYS A 254 27.75 20.67 -15.00
CA CYS A 254 28.05 21.82 -15.85
C CYS A 254 27.80 23.18 -15.18
N LEU A 255 27.02 23.20 -14.09
CA LEU A 255 26.80 24.42 -13.30
C LEU A 255 28.09 24.92 -12.61
N LYS A 256 29.12 24.07 -12.54
CA LYS A 256 30.42 24.44 -11.97
C LYS A 256 31.24 25.31 -12.95
N PRO A 257 31.91 26.37 -12.47
CA PRO A 257 32.88 27.12 -13.26
C PRO A 257 34.17 26.33 -13.53
#